data_AF-A0A0D7A4T4-F1
#
_entry.id   AF-A0A0D7A4T4-F1
#
_cell.length_a   1.000
_cell.length_b   1.000
_cell.length_c   1.000
_cell.angle_alpha   90.00
_cell.angle_beta   90.00
_cell.angle_gamma   90.00
#
_symmetry.space_group_name_H-M   'P 1'
#
loop_
_entity.id
_entity.type
_entity.pdbx_description
1 polymer ?
#
loop_
_entity_poly.entity_id
_entity_poly.type
_entity_poly.pdbx_seq_one_letter_code
_entity_poly.pdbx_strand_id
1 'polypeptide(L)'
;MIYKKHLRKLQGDVLPRIISVYSHIGVHNVAFELPHDVFWVTASPDMPHVLKKRAIEALQKAHDAKVVHHRLRMSRILICAD
;
A
#
# COMPACT_ATOMS: atom_id res chain seq x y z
N MET A 1 -0.87 16.08 -8.06
CA MET A 1 -1.42 16.60 -6.78
C MET A 1 -2.28 15.60 -5.97
N ILE A 2 -2.57 14.39 -6.48
CA ILE A 2 -3.37 13.35 -5.78
C ILE A 2 -2.62 12.77 -4.56
N TYR A 3 -1.30 12.57 -4.68
CA TYR A 3 -0.45 11.98 -3.64
C TYR A 3 -0.49 12.73 -2.30
N LYS A 4 -0.47 14.08 -2.34
CA LYS A 4 -0.37 14.92 -1.14
C LYS A 4 -1.66 14.97 -0.32
N LYS A 5 -2.83 14.83 -0.95
CA LYS A 5 -4.13 15.01 -0.27
C LYS A 5 -4.76 13.70 0.19
N HIS A 6 -4.74 12.66 -0.64
CA HIS A 6 -5.49 11.43 -0.35
C HIS A 6 -4.61 10.32 0.24
N LEU A 7 -3.37 10.16 -0.25
CA LEU A 7 -2.50 9.07 0.21
C LEU A 7 -1.82 9.37 1.54
N ARG A 8 -1.68 10.65 1.94
CA ARG A 8 -0.94 11.04 3.15
C ARG A 8 -1.49 10.38 4.42
N LYS A 9 -2.80 10.21 4.53
CA LYS A 9 -3.45 9.58 5.70
C LYS A 9 -3.30 8.06 5.75
N LEU A 10 -2.95 7.44 4.62
CA LEU A 10 -2.83 6.01 4.47
C LEU A 10 -1.37 5.52 4.57
N GLN A 11 -0.40 6.44 4.56
CA GLN A 11 1.03 6.15 4.65
C GLN A 11 1.43 5.66 6.05
N GLY A 12 2.21 4.58 6.10
CA GLY A 12 2.64 3.92 7.33
C GLY A 12 1.63 2.93 7.91
N ASP A 13 0.52 2.67 7.21
CA ASP A 13 -0.52 1.71 7.62
C ASP A 13 -0.96 0.87 6.41
N VAL A 14 -1.60 1.51 5.42
CA VAL A 14 -2.13 0.82 4.23
C VAL A 14 -1.12 0.80 3.08
N LEU A 15 -0.24 1.80 3.00
CA LEU A 15 0.89 1.82 2.06
C LEU A 15 2.15 2.33 2.78
N PRO A 16 3.35 1.99 2.27
CA PRO A 16 4.59 2.55 2.80
C PRO A 16 4.62 4.08 2.65
N ARG A 17 5.44 4.75 3.47
CA ARG A 17 5.59 6.20 3.37
C ARG A 17 6.32 6.56 2.08
N ILE A 18 5.95 7.70 1.50
CA ILE A 18 6.61 8.23 0.30
C ILE A 18 7.84 9.03 0.76
N ILE A 19 9.03 8.61 0.35
CA ILE A 19 10.29 9.31 0.61
C ILE A 19 10.42 10.49 -0.35
N SER A 20 10.19 10.25 -1.65
CA SER A 20 10.32 11.27 -2.67
C SER A 20 9.47 10.98 -3.91
N VAL A 21 9.19 12.04 -4.66
CA VAL A 21 8.51 11.95 -5.96
C VAL A 21 9.38 12.71 -6.97
N TYR A 22 9.95 12.00 -7.93
CA TYR A 22 10.70 12.59 -9.04
C TYR A 22 9.80 12.66 -10.26
N SER A 23 9.64 13.86 -10.82
CA SER A 23 8.83 14.08 -12.02
C SER A 23 9.72 14.55 -13.15
N HIS A 24 9.71 13.80 -14.25
CA HIS A 24 10.33 14.17 -15.52
C HIS A 24 9.24 14.26 -16.60
N ILE A 25 9.60 14.74 -17.78
CA ILE A 25 8.67 14.84 -18.91
C ILE A 25 8.11 13.43 -19.21
N GLY A 26 6.81 13.26 -18.96
CA GLY A 26 6.09 12.01 -19.20
C GLY A 26 6.24 10.92 -18.12
N VAL A 27 7.03 11.12 -17.06
CA VAL A 27 7.32 10.08 -16.06
C VAL A 27 7.23 10.62 -14.64
N HIS A 28 6.55 9.87 -13.77
CA HIS A 28 6.55 10.07 -12.33
C HIS A 28 7.14 8.85 -11.63
N ASN A 29 8.29 9.01 -10.99
CA ASN A 29 8.88 8.00 -10.13
C ASN A 29 8.54 8.34 -8.69
N VAL A 30 8.01 7.37 -7.95
CA VAL A 30 7.68 7.52 -6.53
C VAL A 30 8.55 6.55 -5.74
N ALA A 31 9.41 7.08 -4.89
CA ALA A 31 10.22 6.30 -3.97
C ALA A 31 9.45 6.11 -2.67
N PHE A 32 9.34 4.86 -2.24
CA PHE A 32 8.68 4.46 -1.01
C PHE A 32 9.71 3.96 0.01
N GLU A 33 9.38 4.08 1.29
CA GLU A 33 10.05 3.30 2.35
C GLU A 33 9.82 1.80 2.11
N LEU A 34 10.69 0.99 2.71
CA LEU A 34 10.45 -0.45 2.76
C LEU A 34 9.12 -0.71 3.49
N PRO A 35 8.34 -1.72 3.05
CA PRO A 35 7.07 -2.05 3.71
C PRO A 35 7.24 -2.47 5.18
N HIS A 36 8.37 -3.07 5.51
CA HIS A 36 8.83 -3.41 6.85
C HIS A 36 10.37 -3.45 6.84
N ASP A 37 11.03 -3.25 7.97
CA ASP A 37 12.50 -3.32 8.09
C ASP A 37 13.06 -4.75 7.98
N VAL A 38 12.33 -5.75 8.48
CA VAL A 38 12.75 -7.15 8.54
C VAL A 38 12.07 -8.04 7.49
N PHE A 39 10.75 -7.95 7.33
CA PHE A 39 10.00 -8.95 6.56
C PHE A 39 8.74 -8.43 5.89
N TRP A 40 8.62 -8.71 4.60
CA TRP A 40 7.38 -8.56 3.84
C TRP A 40 7.27 -9.65 2.79
N VAL A 41 6.06 -10.17 2.59
CA VAL A 41 5.76 -11.17 1.56
C VAL A 41 4.56 -10.77 0.74
N THR A 42 4.52 -11.25 -0.49
CA THR A 42 3.34 -11.09 -1.33
C THR A 42 2.17 -11.90 -0.79
N ALA A 43 0.96 -11.33 -0.84
CA ALA A 43 -0.24 -12.05 -0.42
C ALA A 43 -0.43 -13.34 -1.24
N SER A 44 -0.86 -14.41 -0.55
CA SER A 44 -1.05 -15.75 -1.11
C SER A 44 -2.39 -16.33 -0.65
N PRO A 45 -3.06 -17.18 -1.46
CA PRO A 45 -4.24 -17.93 -1.03
C PRO A 45 -4.03 -18.73 0.26
N ASP A 46 -2.82 -19.21 0.50
CA ASP A 46 -2.46 -20.08 1.63
C ASP A 46 -2.19 -19.30 2.94
N MET A 47 -2.28 -17.97 2.91
CA MET A 47 -2.06 -17.15 4.10
C MET A 47 -3.14 -17.40 5.17
N PRO A 48 -2.79 -17.35 6.47
CA PRO A 48 -3.75 -17.47 7.56
C PRO A 48 -4.92 -16.48 7.44
N HIS A 49 -6.11 -16.89 7.88
CA HIS A 49 -7.32 -16.05 7.83
C HIS A 49 -7.16 -14.70 8.53
N VAL A 50 -6.34 -14.63 9.60
CA VAL A 50 -6.03 -13.37 10.30
C VAL A 50 -5.38 -12.36 9.36
N LEU A 51 -4.42 -12.78 8.54
CA LEU A 51 -3.77 -11.88 7.57
C LEU A 51 -4.74 -11.50 6.45
N LYS A 52 -5.66 -12.39 6.05
CA LYS A 52 -6.67 -12.09 5.03
C LYS A 52 -7.61 -10.99 5.52
N LYS A 53 -8.01 -11.08 6.79
CA LYS A 53 -8.82 -10.07 7.45
C LYS A 53 -8.10 -8.71 7.47
N ARG A 54 -6.82 -8.67 7.85
CA ARG A 54 -6.01 -7.44 7.83
C ARG A 54 -5.92 -6.81 6.43
N ALA A 55 -5.76 -7.63 5.38
CA ALA A 55 -5.75 -7.12 4.01
C ALA A 55 -7.11 -6.50 3.62
N ILE A 56 -8.23 -7.10 4.03
CA ILE A 56 -9.56 -6.54 3.82
C ILE A 56 -9.75 -5.24 4.61
N GLU A 57 -9.30 -5.19 5.86
CA GLU A 57 -9.35 -3.99 6.70
C GLU A 57 -8.53 -2.84 6.10
N ALA A 58 -7.35 -3.12 5.55
CA ALA A 58 -6.53 -2.14 4.85
C ALA A 58 -7.23 -1.59 3.59
N LEU A 59 -7.91 -2.45 2.82
CA LEU A 59 -8.73 -2.01 1.68
C LEU A 59 -9.92 -1.16 2.12
N GLN A 60 -10.56 -1.51 3.25
CA GLN A 60 -11.64 -0.70 3.81
C GLN A 60 -11.15 0.69 4.19
N LYS A 61 -10.00 0.81 4.88
CA LYS A 61 -9.37 2.09 5.20
C LYS A 61 -9.07 2.92 3.93
N ALA A 62 -8.60 2.27 2.86
CA ALA A 62 -8.37 2.93 1.58
C ALA A 62 -9.69 3.48 0.98
N HIS A 63 -10.76 2.68 0.99
CA HIS A 63 -12.06 3.09 0.49
C HIS A 63 -12.67 4.24 1.32
N ASP A 64 -12.49 4.22 2.64
CA ASP A 64 -12.95 5.29 3.54
C ASP A 64 -12.22 6.61 3.22
N ALA A 65 -10.94 6.53 2.84
CA ALA A 65 -10.15 7.67 2.34
C ALA A 65 -10.48 8.08 0.89
N LYS A 66 -11.51 7.49 0.28
CA LYS A 66 -11.93 7.69 -1.13
C LYS A 66 -10.85 7.28 -2.15
N VAL A 67 -10.03 6.29 -1.79
CA VAL A 67 -8.99 5.73 -2.66
C VAL A 67 -9.39 4.31 -3.06
N VAL A 68 -9.49 4.06 -4.36
CA VAL A 68 -9.80 2.73 -4.90
C VAL A 68 -8.56 2.14 -5.57
N HIS A 69 -8.18 0.94 -5.16
CA HIS A 69 -7.10 0.20 -5.81
C HIS A 69 -7.60 -0.45 -7.12
N HIS A 70 -7.63 0.33 -8.20
CA HIS A 70 -8.21 -0.03 -9.51
C HIS A 70 -7.68 -1.34 -10.15
N ARG A 71 -6.49 -1.80 -9.79
CA ARG A 71 -5.88 -3.06 -10.30
C ARG A 71 -5.59 -4.03 -9.15
N LEU A 72 -6.58 -4.31 -8.31
CA LEU A 72 -6.41 -5.20 -7.17
C LEU A 72 -6.05 -6.61 -7.63
N ARG A 73 -4.90 -7.11 -7.14
CA ARG A 73 -4.42 -8.49 -7.34
C ARG A 73 -3.64 -8.88 -6.10
N MET A 74 -3.66 -10.16 -5.72
CA MET A 74 -2.87 -10.65 -4.57
C MET A 74 -1.37 -10.35 -4.74
N SER A 75 -0.87 -10.43 -5.98
CA SER A 75 0.51 -10.09 -6.33
C SER A 75 0.89 -8.60 -6.13
N ARG A 76 -0.07 -7.75 -5.79
CA ARG A 76 0.10 -6.31 -5.55
C ARG A 76 -0.21 -5.92 -4.11
N ILE A 77 -0.40 -6.90 -3.24
CA ILE A 77 -0.59 -6.72 -1.81
C ILE A 77 0.64 -7.30 -1.12
N LEU A 78 1.27 -6.48 -0.27
CA LEU A 78 2.36 -6.90 0.58
C LEU A 78 1.81 -7.06 1.99
N ILE A 79 2.14 -8.19 2.60
CA ILE A 79 1.84 -8.51 3.99
C ILE A 79 3.14 -8.35 4.75
N CYS A 80 3.14 -7.42 5.70
CA CYS A 80 4.27 -7.14 6.57
C CYS A 80 4.12 -7.88 7.90
N ALA A 81 5.24 -8.06 8.59
CA ALA A 81 5.20 -8.35 10.02
C ALA A 81 4.58 -7.16 10.80
N ASP A 82 4.17 -7.40 12.04
CA ASP A 82 3.83 -6.34 13.00
C ASP A 82 5.08 -5.91 13.78
#